data_AF-A0A979F0A1-F1
#
_entry.id   AF-A0A979F0A1-F1
#
_cell.length_a   1.000
_cell.length_b   1.000
_cell.length_c   1.000
_cell.angle_alpha   90.00
_cell.angle_beta   90.00
_cell.angle_gamma   90.00
#
_symmetry.space_group_name_H-M   'P 1'
#
loop_
_entity.id
_entity.type
_entity.pdbx_description
1 polymer ?
#
loop_
_entity_poly.entity_id
_entity_poly.type
_entity_poly.pdbx_seq_one_letter_code
_entity_poly.pdbx_strand_id
1 'polypeptide(L)'
;MTQGMMSGYLSQQQSVEGLQHCCRLYCVLKAGLLSCYFTPEEIQAKIEPSVIISINKDTRLRVVECNQKAGARLSIIDPGTGNPATHVFIAETPDLLQEWLSVLLQHIYDQSQWQHTCDKLMEIEVLSPPKPPLFLTKQADSVYNDLSIGSLWTSFNLAALESFASRRRFSHQLCSLGQSHRSNHKGHEKPYSHCINLL
;
A
#
# COMPACT_ATOMS: atom_id res chain seq x y z
N MET A 1 0.29 -9.22 12.06
CA MET A 1 1.77 -9.13 11.96
C MET A 1 2.13 -9.21 10.48
N THR A 2 2.54 -8.11 9.86
CA THR A 2 3.08 -8.15 8.48
C THR A 2 4.47 -7.52 8.53
N GLN A 3 5.44 -8.35 8.92
CA GLN A 3 6.86 -8.04 8.79
C GLN A 3 7.13 -7.79 7.29
N GLY A 4 7.79 -6.69 6.96
CA GLY A 4 8.19 -6.42 5.57
C GLY A 4 9.02 -7.60 5.06
N MET A 5 8.71 -8.09 3.87
CA MET A 5 9.27 -9.35 3.36
C MET A 5 10.73 -9.17 2.93
N MET A 6 11.08 -7.96 2.49
CA MET A 6 12.46 -7.52 2.24
C MET A 6 12.54 -6.00 2.22
N SER A 7 13.68 -5.45 2.63
CA SER A 7 13.99 -4.03 2.47
C SER A 7 15.48 -3.80 2.30
N GLY A 8 15.86 -2.80 1.50
CA GLY A 8 17.26 -2.49 1.23
C GLY A 8 17.41 -1.45 0.12
N TYR A 9 18.65 -1.00 -0.11
CA TYR A 9 18.94 -0.03 -1.15
C TYR A 9 19.08 -0.68 -2.52
N LEU A 10 18.42 -0.10 -3.52
CA LEU A 10 18.59 -0.43 -4.93
C LEU A 10 18.70 0.85 -5.74
N SER A 11 19.52 0.82 -6.80
CA SER A 11 19.59 1.92 -7.76
C SER A 11 18.57 1.68 -8.87
N GLN A 12 17.57 2.53 -8.96
CA GLN A 12 16.59 2.48 -10.04
C GLN A 12 17.10 3.27 -11.24
N GLN A 13 17.07 2.66 -12.42
CA GLN A 13 17.31 3.37 -13.67
C GLN A 13 16.01 4.03 -14.15
N GLN A 14 16.06 5.33 -14.38
CA GLN A 14 14.95 6.15 -14.85
C GLN A 14 15.35 6.83 -16.16
N SER A 15 14.45 6.83 -17.14
CA SER A 15 14.61 7.59 -18.38
C SER A 15 13.74 8.83 -18.34
N VAL A 16 14.35 10.01 -18.22
CA VAL A 16 13.65 11.30 -18.28
C VAL A 16 14.20 12.05 -19.47
N GLU A 17 13.33 12.47 -20.39
CA GLU A 17 13.70 13.26 -21.59
C GLU A 17 14.80 12.61 -22.47
N GLY A 18 14.90 11.27 -22.45
CA GLY A 18 15.90 10.51 -23.20
C GLY A 18 17.26 10.38 -22.49
N LEU A 19 17.46 11.04 -21.36
CA LEU A 19 18.63 10.86 -20.49
C LEU A 19 18.36 9.74 -19.48
N GLN A 20 19.33 8.84 -19.35
CA GLN A 20 19.29 7.74 -18.39
C GLN A 20 19.92 8.20 -17.08
N HIS A 21 19.11 8.29 -16.03
CA HIS A 21 19.55 8.59 -14.68
C HIS A 21 19.45 7.35 -13.81
N CYS A 22 20.37 7.21 -12.85
CA CYS A 22 20.29 6.17 -11.82
C CYS A 22 20.11 6.84 -10.46
N CYS A 23 19.03 6.49 -9.77
CA CYS A 23 18.69 7.05 -8.46
C CYS A 23 18.75 5.94 -7.43
N ARG A 24 19.57 6.11 -6.37
CA ARG A 24 19.63 5.18 -5.25
C ARG A 24 18.42 5.42 -4.35
N LEU A 25 17.61 4.38 -4.17
CA LEU A 25 16.37 4.42 -3.39
C LEU A 25 16.40 3.32 -2.33
N TYR A 26 15.79 3.58 -1.19
CA TYR A 26 15.46 2.58 -0.19
C TYR A 26 14.14 1.88 -0.56
N CYS A 27 14.23 0.61 -0.95
CA CYS A 27 13.09 -0.18 -1.42
C CYS A 27 12.57 -1.08 -0.30
N VAL A 28 11.25 -1.23 -0.23
CA VAL A 28 10.57 -2.09 0.73
C VAL A 28 9.50 -2.90 0.01
N LEU A 29 9.60 -4.24 0.08
CA LEU A 29 8.57 -5.15 -0.40
C LEU A 29 7.63 -5.51 0.75
N LYS A 30 6.38 -5.07 0.66
CA LYS A 30 5.34 -5.36 1.67
C LYS A 30 3.96 -5.44 1.03
N ALA A 31 3.19 -6.46 1.41
CA ALA A 31 1.79 -6.62 1.01
C ALA A 31 1.56 -6.57 -0.52
N GLY A 32 2.45 -7.18 -1.32
CA GLY A 32 2.34 -7.16 -2.78
C GLY A 32 2.70 -5.83 -3.43
N LEU A 33 3.29 -4.91 -2.69
CA LEU A 33 3.77 -3.63 -3.21
C LEU A 33 5.26 -3.50 -2.95
N LEU A 34 6.00 -3.14 -4.00
CA LEU A 34 7.37 -2.66 -3.89
C LEU A 34 7.33 -1.13 -3.85
N SER A 35 7.56 -0.57 -2.66
CA SER A 35 7.58 0.87 -2.41
C SER A 35 9.02 1.36 -2.30
N CYS A 36 9.38 2.40 -3.05
CA CYS A 36 10.72 2.97 -3.06
C CYS A 36 10.70 4.41 -2.54
N TYR A 37 11.63 4.72 -1.65
CA TYR A 37 11.80 5.98 -0.95
C TYR A 37 13.22 6.51 -1.23
N PHE A 38 13.46 7.82 -1.17
CA PHE A 38 14.82 8.35 -1.22
C PHE A 38 15.61 7.96 0.03
N THR A 39 14.94 7.99 1.19
CA THR A 39 15.59 7.66 2.46
C THR A 39 14.63 6.90 3.40
N PRO A 40 15.15 6.07 4.33
CA PRO A 40 14.30 5.34 5.28
C PRO A 40 13.57 6.26 6.26
N GLU A 41 14.05 7.49 6.47
CA GLU A 41 13.39 8.50 7.33
C GLU A 41 12.02 8.91 6.77
N GLU A 42 11.84 8.88 5.44
CA GLU A 42 10.54 9.16 4.80
C GLU A 42 9.46 8.17 5.27
N ILE A 43 9.84 6.92 5.52
CA ILE A 43 8.93 5.89 6.05
C ILE A 43 8.50 6.24 7.48
N GLN A 44 9.43 6.71 8.32
CA GLN A 44 9.12 7.11 9.70
C GLN A 44 8.22 8.35 9.73
N ALA A 45 8.47 9.28 8.81
CA ALA A 45 7.66 10.48 8.60
C ALA A 45 6.32 10.22 7.91
N LYS A 46 6.04 8.97 7.49
CA LYS A 46 4.82 8.55 6.77
C LYS A 46 4.62 9.32 5.46
N ILE A 47 5.71 9.66 4.79
CA ILE A 47 5.69 10.30 3.47
C ILE A 47 5.34 9.23 2.42
N GLU A 48 4.64 9.63 1.36
CA GLU A 48 4.31 8.72 0.26
C GLU A 48 5.58 8.32 -0.51
N PRO A 49 5.71 7.05 -0.93
CA PRO A 49 6.86 6.59 -1.70
C PRO A 49 6.95 7.27 -3.06
N SER A 50 8.18 7.53 -3.50
CA SER A 50 8.46 8.15 -4.80
C SER A 50 8.11 7.22 -5.96
N VAL A 51 8.21 5.90 -5.76
CA VAL A 51 7.82 4.88 -6.74
C VAL A 51 7.06 3.76 -6.05
N ILE A 52 5.94 3.35 -6.64
CA ILE A 52 5.14 2.21 -6.20
C ILE A 52 4.97 1.27 -7.38
N ILE A 53 5.32 0.01 -7.18
CA ILE A 53 5.16 -1.05 -8.18
C ILE A 53 4.32 -2.16 -7.57
N SER A 54 3.26 -2.58 -8.27
CA SER A 54 2.45 -3.71 -7.85
C SER A 54 3.12 -5.02 -8.25
N ILE A 55 3.25 -5.94 -7.29
CA ILE A 55 3.81 -7.27 -7.48
C ILE A 55 2.64 -8.26 -7.39
N ASN A 56 2.23 -8.78 -8.54
CA ASN A 56 1.15 -9.72 -8.71
C ASN A 56 1.64 -10.99 -9.43
N LYS A 57 0.76 -11.97 -9.60
CA LYS A 57 1.10 -13.25 -10.27
C LYS A 57 1.52 -13.07 -11.74
N ASP A 58 1.10 -11.98 -12.36
CA ASP A 58 1.36 -11.65 -13.75
C ASP A 58 2.62 -10.76 -13.91
N THR A 59 3.21 -10.28 -12.80
CA THR A 59 4.46 -9.52 -12.79
C THR A 59 5.59 -10.38 -13.33
N ARG A 60 6.29 -9.89 -14.35
CA ARG A 60 7.40 -10.62 -14.98
C ARG A 60 8.72 -10.05 -14.51
N LEU A 61 9.60 -10.91 -14.00
CA LEU A 61 10.96 -10.56 -13.61
C LEU A 61 11.93 -11.00 -14.71
N ARG A 62 12.90 -10.15 -15.04
CA ARG A 62 14.04 -10.50 -15.90
C ARG A 62 15.31 -10.03 -15.25
N VAL A 63 16.32 -10.90 -15.19
CA VAL A 63 17.68 -10.50 -14.80
C VAL A 63 18.57 -10.50 -16.01
N VAL A 64 19.33 -9.42 -16.15
CA VAL A 64 20.37 -9.27 -17.15
C VAL A 64 21.67 -9.04 -16.39
N GLU A 65 22.56 -10.02 -16.46
CA GLU A 65 23.92 -9.85 -15.97
C GLU A 65 24.65 -8.95 -16.97
N CYS A 66 25.11 -7.79 -16.50
CA CYS A 66 25.90 -6.89 -17.32
C CYS A 66 27.39 -7.14 -17.05
N ASN A 67 28.23 -6.86 -18.05
CA ASN A 67 29.67 -7.04 -17.97
C ASN A 67 30.26 -6.38 -16.72
N GLN A 68 31.46 -6.83 -16.32
CA GLN A 68 32.19 -6.58 -15.06
C GLN A 68 32.20 -5.16 -14.45
N LYS A 69 31.75 -4.12 -15.18
CA LYS A 69 31.67 -2.73 -14.72
C LYS A 69 30.26 -2.23 -14.40
N ALA A 70 29.21 -2.91 -14.85
CA ALA A 70 27.84 -2.36 -14.86
C ALA A 70 26.86 -3.00 -13.88
N GLY A 71 27.32 -3.98 -13.07
CA GLY A 71 26.50 -4.67 -12.08
C GLY A 71 25.40 -5.55 -12.69
N ALA A 72 24.84 -6.45 -11.89
CA ALA A 72 23.68 -7.24 -12.32
C ALA A 72 22.41 -6.37 -12.26
N ARG A 73 21.51 -6.53 -13.24
CA ARG A 73 20.33 -5.69 -13.41
C ARG A 73 19.06 -6.53 -13.33
N LEU A 74 18.09 -6.08 -12.55
CA LEU A 74 16.77 -6.68 -12.41
C LEU A 74 15.73 -5.77 -13.06
N SER A 75 15.05 -6.28 -14.08
CA SER A 75 13.90 -5.63 -14.71
C SER A 75 12.60 -6.23 -14.18
N ILE A 76 11.77 -5.40 -13.56
CA ILE A 76 10.42 -5.72 -13.10
C ILE A 76 9.45 -5.15 -14.13
N ILE A 77 8.67 -6.01 -14.75
CA ILE A 77 7.69 -5.64 -15.77
C ILE A 77 6.31 -5.82 -15.16
N ASP A 78 5.64 -4.71 -14.86
CA ASP A 78 4.24 -4.71 -14.42
C ASP A 78 3.35 -4.80 -15.67
N PRO A 79 2.57 -5.88 -15.85
CA PRO A 79 1.76 -6.05 -17.05
C PRO A 79 0.69 -4.97 -17.21
N GLY A 80 0.18 -4.38 -16.11
CA GLY A 80 -0.86 -3.34 -16.14
C GLY A 80 -2.10 -3.67 -17.00
N THR A 81 -3.09 -2.78 -17.00
CA THR A 81 -4.24 -2.85 -17.94
C THR A 81 -3.98 -2.10 -19.26
N GLY A 82 -2.72 -1.84 -19.60
CA GLY A 82 -2.34 -1.00 -20.74
C GLY A 82 -0.91 -1.25 -21.21
N ASN A 83 -0.08 -0.19 -21.23
CA ASN A 83 1.34 -0.33 -21.58
C ASN A 83 2.11 -0.92 -20.40
N PRO A 84 2.86 -2.03 -20.60
CA PRO A 84 3.62 -2.65 -19.52
C PRO A 84 4.71 -1.69 -19.04
N ALA A 85 4.65 -1.29 -17.77
CA ALA A 85 5.66 -0.45 -17.16
C ALA A 85 6.88 -1.31 -16.83
N THR A 86 8.04 -0.94 -17.39
CA THR A 86 9.30 -1.64 -17.11
C THR A 86 10.14 -0.79 -16.15
N HIS A 87 10.42 -1.34 -14.98
CA HIS A 87 11.26 -0.72 -13.96
C HIS A 87 12.56 -1.51 -13.87
N VAL A 88 13.71 -0.83 -14.01
CA VAL A 88 15.02 -1.49 -13.93
C VAL A 88 15.72 -1.08 -12.65
N PHE A 89 16.18 -2.07 -11.89
CA PHE A 89 16.91 -1.92 -10.64
C PHE A 89 18.30 -2.54 -10.77
N ILE A 90 19.25 -1.93 -10.05
CA ILE A 90 20.66 -2.32 -10.02
C ILE A 90 21.04 -2.42 -8.54
N ALA A 91 21.60 -3.56 -8.13
CA ALA A 91 22.10 -3.75 -6.77
C ALA A 91 23.60 -3.46 -6.71
N GLU A 92 24.11 -3.12 -5.53
CA GLU A 92 25.53 -2.89 -5.28
C GLU A 92 26.35 -4.18 -5.46
N THR A 93 25.78 -5.32 -5.04
CA THR A 93 26.38 -6.64 -5.17
C THR A 93 25.46 -7.59 -5.95
N PRO A 94 26.02 -8.56 -6.69
CA PRO A 94 25.22 -9.57 -7.36
C PRO A 94 24.43 -10.43 -6.37
N ASP A 95 25.01 -10.73 -5.20
CA ASP A 95 24.36 -11.53 -4.15
C ASP A 95 23.09 -10.84 -3.63
N LEU A 96 23.15 -9.54 -3.36
CA LEU A 96 21.99 -8.75 -2.96
C LEU A 96 20.90 -8.79 -4.04
N LEU A 97 21.27 -8.71 -5.32
CA LEU A 97 20.30 -8.83 -6.41
C LEU A 97 19.63 -10.21 -6.44
N GLN A 98 20.39 -11.28 -6.18
CA GLN A 98 19.86 -12.64 -6.12
C GLN A 98 18.91 -12.82 -4.95
N GLU A 99 19.21 -12.23 -3.79
CA GLU A 99 18.28 -12.22 -2.65
C GLU A 99 16.97 -11.53 -3.04
N TRP A 100 17.04 -10.34 -3.64
CA TRP A 100 15.86 -9.62 -4.11
C TRP A 100 15.04 -10.43 -5.12
N LEU A 101 15.70 -11.08 -6.07
CA LEU A 101 15.04 -11.96 -7.03
C LEU A 101 14.35 -13.13 -6.33
N SER A 102 15.03 -13.79 -5.39
CA SER A 102 14.49 -14.96 -4.69
C SER A 102 13.21 -14.61 -3.92
N VAL A 103 13.21 -13.48 -3.21
CA VAL A 103 12.07 -13.01 -2.43
C VAL A 103 10.92 -12.57 -3.32
N LEU A 104 11.20 -11.85 -4.42
CA LEU A 104 10.15 -11.45 -5.37
C LEU A 104 9.50 -12.66 -6.03
N LEU A 105 10.29 -13.66 -6.44
CA LEU A 105 9.76 -14.91 -7.00
C LEU A 105 8.92 -15.68 -5.99
N GLN A 106 9.39 -15.78 -4.74
CA GLN A 106 8.62 -16.39 -3.66
C GLN A 106 7.28 -15.67 -3.47
N HIS A 107 7.28 -14.34 -3.48
CA HIS A 107 6.06 -13.55 -3.31
C HIS A 107 5.05 -13.78 -4.46
N ILE A 108 5.53 -13.80 -5.71
CA ILE A 108 4.70 -14.09 -6.89
C ILE A 108 4.12 -15.50 -6.80
N TYR A 109 4.94 -16.48 -6.37
CA TYR A 109 4.49 -17.84 -6.16
C TYR A 109 3.41 -17.91 -5.07
N ASP A 110 3.62 -17.30 -3.91
CA ASP A 110 2.65 -17.29 -2.81
C ASP A 110 1.31 -16.66 -3.24
N GLN A 111 1.35 -15.53 -3.95
CA GLN A 111 0.19 -14.87 -4.55
C GLN A 111 -0.59 -15.81 -5.49
N SER A 112 0.12 -16.62 -6.28
CA SER A 112 -0.51 -17.58 -7.19
C SER A 112 -1.23 -18.71 -6.45
N GLN A 113 -0.70 -19.16 -5.31
CA GLN A 113 -1.27 -20.27 -4.55
C GLN A 113 -2.48 -19.85 -3.70
N TRP A 114 -2.49 -18.62 -3.18
CA TRP A 114 -3.55 -18.16 -2.28
C TRP A 114 -4.91 -17.96 -2.96
N GLN A 115 -4.96 -17.70 -4.27
CA GLN A 115 -6.24 -17.50 -4.97
C GLN A 115 -7.15 -18.75 -4.93
N HIS A 116 -6.60 -19.96 -4.90
CA HIS A 116 -7.40 -21.18 -4.95
C HIS A 116 -8.24 -21.48 -3.70
N THR A 117 -7.93 -20.89 -2.54
CA THR A 117 -8.69 -21.17 -1.31
C THR A 117 -9.97 -20.34 -1.21
N CYS A 118 -10.01 -19.17 -1.87
CA CYS A 118 -11.14 -18.24 -1.82
C CYS A 118 -12.21 -18.51 -2.87
N ASP A 119 -11.90 -19.26 -3.93
CA ASP A 119 -12.87 -19.60 -4.99
C ASP A 119 -13.97 -20.55 -4.48
N LYS A 120 -13.68 -21.30 -3.41
CA LYS A 120 -14.63 -22.21 -2.77
C LYS A 120 -15.12 -21.58 -1.48
N LEU A 121 -16.33 -21.01 -1.50
CA LEU A 121 -17.01 -20.58 -0.28
C LEU A 121 -17.07 -21.78 0.68
N MET A 122 -16.47 -21.60 1.86
CA MET A 122 -16.55 -22.61 2.91
C MET A 122 -17.99 -22.60 3.43
N GLU A 123 -18.74 -23.67 3.18
CA GLU A 123 -20.07 -23.84 3.75
C GLU A 123 -19.91 -24.03 5.25
N ILE A 124 -20.16 -22.96 6.01
CA ILE A 124 -20.37 -23.08 7.45
C ILE A 124 -21.76 -23.66 7.59
N GLU A 125 -21.82 -24.94 7.91
CA GLU A 125 -23.07 -25.60 8.28
C GLU A 125 -23.57 -24.92 9.56
N VAL A 126 -24.50 -23.97 9.42
CA VAL A 126 -25.16 -23.34 10.56
C VAL A 126 -26.08 -24.41 11.14
N LEU A 127 -25.54 -25.26 12.01
CA LEU A 127 -26.38 -26.08 12.87
C LEU A 127 -27.31 -25.12 13.60
N SER A 128 -28.62 -25.34 13.45
CA SER A 128 -29.62 -24.55 14.16
C SER A 128 -29.24 -24.54 15.64
N PRO A 129 -29.18 -23.36 16.29
CA PRO A 129 -28.94 -23.30 17.72
C PRO A 129 -29.87 -24.29 18.41
N PRO A 130 -29.36 -25.17 19.29
CA PRO A 130 -30.21 -26.08 20.02
C PRO A 130 -31.37 -25.30 20.65
N LYS A 131 -32.61 -25.81 20.52
CA LYS A 131 -33.78 -25.16 21.12
C LYS A 131 -33.46 -24.85 22.58
N PRO A 132 -33.61 -23.59 23.04
CA PRO A 132 -33.40 -23.29 24.45
C PRO A 132 -34.32 -24.19 25.28
N PRO A 133 -33.81 -24.86 26.32
CA PRO A 133 -34.62 -25.78 27.13
C PRO A 133 -35.86 -25.04 27.66
N LEU A 134 -37.04 -25.62 27.43
CA LEU A 134 -38.35 -25.07 27.81
C LEU A 134 -38.65 -25.11 29.32
N PHE A 135 -37.62 -25.25 30.15
CA PHE A 135 -37.78 -25.22 31.60
C PHE A 135 -37.36 -23.86 32.13
N LEU A 136 -38.38 -23.04 32.41
CA LEU A 136 -38.28 -21.98 33.40
C LEU A 136 -37.77 -22.60 34.71
N THR A 137 -36.59 -22.21 35.16
CA THR A 137 -36.39 -21.67 36.51
C THR A 137 -34.95 -21.24 36.72
N LYS A 138 -34.83 -20.00 37.22
CA LYS A 138 -33.65 -19.17 37.42
C LYS A 138 -32.97 -18.67 36.15
N GLN A 139 -33.14 -17.36 35.95
CA GLN A 139 -32.24 -16.53 35.15
C GLN A 139 -30.81 -16.89 35.60
N ALA A 140 -30.05 -17.55 34.74
CA ALA A 140 -28.63 -17.73 34.99
C ALA A 140 -28.03 -16.33 35.01
N ASP A 141 -27.56 -15.88 36.16
CA ASP A 141 -26.72 -14.70 36.24
C ASP A 141 -25.52 -14.96 35.32
N SER A 142 -25.56 -14.34 34.15
CA SER A 142 -24.45 -14.30 33.23
C SER A 142 -23.23 -13.81 34.00
N VAL A 143 -22.09 -14.47 33.85
CA VAL A 143 -20.80 -14.04 34.45
C VAL A 143 -20.47 -12.58 34.10
N TYR A 144 -21.03 -12.05 32.99
CA TYR A 144 -20.88 -10.66 32.58
C TYR A 144 -21.80 -9.67 33.31
N ASN A 145 -22.77 -10.13 34.10
CA ASN A 145 -23.66 -9.28 34.88
C ASN A 145 -22.95 -8.70 36.12
N ASP A 146 -21.94 -9.42 36.65
CA ASP A 146 -21.12 -8.96 37.79
C ASP A 146 -20.06 -7.90 37.40
N LEU A 147 -19.80 -7.70 36.10
CA LEU A 147 -18.84 -6.70 35.61
C LEU A 147 -19.56 -5.49 35.02
N SER A 148 -20.62 -5.00 35.66
CA SER A 148 -21.30 -3.77 35.26
C SER A 148 -20.31 -2.59 35.22
N ILE A 149 -19.81 -2.30 34.01
CA ILE A 149 -18.99 -1.12 33.67
C ILE A 149 -19.77 0.18 33.94
N GLY A 150 -21.05 0.12 34.32
CA GLY A 150 -21.87 1.27 34.69
C GLY A 150 -21.45 2.00 35.98
N SER A 151 -20.63 1.40 36.84
CA SER A 151 -20.19 2.04 38.10
C SER A 151 -18.92 2.91 37.96
N LEU A 152 -18.25 2.87 36.79
CA LEU A 152 -17.04 3.68 36.54
C LEU A 152 -17.29 4.94 35.70
N TRP A 153 -18.51 5.15 35.21
CA TRP A 153 -18.84 6.32 34.38
C TRP A 153 -19.63 7.42 35.10
N THR A 154 -20.02 7.23 36.37
CA THR A 154 -20.82 8.22 37.10
C THR A 154 -20.02 9.22 37.94
N SER A 155 -18.69 9.13 38.01
CA SER A 155 -17.86 10.15 38.71
C SER A 155 -17.07 11.09 37.81
N PHE A 156 -16.99 10.85 36.49
CA PHE A 156 -16.30 11.74 35.56
C PHE A 156 -17.09 11.90 34.27
N ASN A 157 -18.08 12.80 34.24
CA ASN A 157 -18.41 13.65 33.06
C ASN A 157 -19.71 14.45 33.26
N LEU A 158 -19.74 15.34 34.25
CA LEU A 158 -20.61 16.53 34.19
C LEU A 158 -19.84 17.81 33.79
N ALA A 159 -18.51 17.76 33.64
CA ALA A 159 -17.71 18.93 33.27
C ALA A 159 -17.38 19.04 31.76
N ALA A 160 -17.43 17.95 30.97
CA ALA A 160 -16.98 18.00 29.57
C ALA A 160 -18.09 18.34 28.55
N LEU A 161 -19.36 18.14 28.90
CA LEU A 161 -20.47 18.35 27.95
C LEU A 161 -20.85 19.82 27.73
N GLU A 162 -20.42 20.74 28.60
CA GLU A 162 -20.65 22.18 28.36
C GLU A 162 -19.62 22.81 27.41
N SER A 163 -18.43 22.21 27.22
CA SER A 163 -17.38 22.82 26.37
C SER A 163 -17.57 22.59 24.86
N PHE A 164 -18.34 21.58 24.44
CA PHE A 164 -18.53 21.26 23.01
C PHE A 164 -19.66 22.08 22.34
N ALA A 165 -20.64 22.56 23.10
CA ALA A 165 -21.74 23.35 22.57
C ALA A 165 -21.34 24.79 22.16
N SER A 166 -20.23 25.32 22.71
CA SER A 166 -19.80 26.69 22.41
C SER A 166 -18.86 26.81 21.19
N ARG A 167 -18.27 25.72 20.70
CA ARG A 167 -17.25 25.77 19.63
C ARG A 167 -17.82 25.59 18.21
N ARG A 168 -19.06 25.09 18.06
CA ARG A 168 -19.72 24.97 16.74
C ARG A 168 -20.29 26.28 16.18
N ARG A 169 -20.26 27.39 16.94
CA ARG A 169 -20.74 28.69 16.46
C ARG A 169 -19.68 29.52 15.71
N PHE A 170 -18.40 29.11 15.72
CA PHE A 170 -17.30 29.84 15.07
C PHE A 170 -16.88 29.31 13.70
N SER A 171 -17.27 28.09 13.31
CA SER A 171 -16.83 27.50 12.03
C SER A 171 -17.69 27.87 10.83
N HIS A 172 -18.91 28.40 11.04
CA HIS A 172 -19.83 28.75 9.95
C HIS A 172 -19.60 30.15 9.35
N GLN A 173 -18.64 30.93 9.86
CA GLN A 173 -18.41 32.32 9.42
C GLN A 173 -17.14 32.51 8.57
N LEU A 174 -16.31 31.47 8.37
CA LEU A 174 -15.09 31.55 7.56
C LEU A 174 -15.24 30.96 6.14
N CYS A 175 -16.36 30.30 5.81
CA CYS A 175 -16.60 29.75 4.47
C CYS A 175 -17.19 30.75 3.45
N SER A 176 -17.37 32.02 3.84
CA SER A 176 -18.06 33.04 3.00
C SER A 176 -17.12 34.07 2.34
N LEU A 177 -15.80 34.00 2.51
CA LEU A 177 -14.87 35.03 2.01
C LEU A 177 -13.83 34.53 0.99
N GLY A 178 -13.95 33.30 0.49
CA GLY A 178 -12.99 32.68 -0.42
C GLY A 178 -13.39 32.60 -1.89
N GLN A 179 -14.45 33.31 -2.33
CA GLN A 179 -14.83 33.40 -3.74
C GLN A 179 -14.55 34.81 -4.26
N SER A 180 -13.36 35.05 -4.83
CA SER A 180 -13.15 36.18 -5.75
C SER A 180 -11.84 36.05 -6.54
N HIS A 181 -11.93 36.28 -7.86
CA HIS A 181 -10.89 36.42 -8.90
C HIS A 181 -10.30 35.14 -9.54
N ARG A 182 -10.62 34.74 -10.79
CA ARG A 182 -10.38 35.35 -12.15
C ARG A 182 -8.92 35.15 -12.60
N SER A 183 -8.50 34.78 -13.82
CA SER A 183 -9.03 34.28 -15.12
C SER A 183 -7.81 34.09 -16.07
N ASN A 184 -7.92 33.19 -17.06
CA ASN A 184 -7.27 33.12 -18.40
C ASN A 184 -5.77 33.44 -18.63
N HIS A 185 -5.05 32.55 -19.34
CA HIS A 185 -4.45 32.87 -20.65
C HIS A 185 -4.01 31.64 -21.49
N LYS A 186 -4.05 31.80 -22.82
CA LYS A 186 -3.81 30.84 -23.93
C LYS A 186 -2.32 30.71 -24.36
N GLY A 187 -2.01 29.64 -25.11
CA GLY A 187 -0.98 29.61 -26.19
C GLY A 187 -0.09 28.35 -26.17
N HIS A 188 -0.33 27.30 -26.99
CA HIS A 188 0.20 27.00 -28.35
C HIS A 188 1.70 26.65 -28.43
N GLU A 189 2.05 25.38 -28.68
CA GLU A 189 2.85 24.87 -29.83
C GLU A 189 3.29 23.40 -29.63
N LYS A 190 3.27 22.62 -30.74
CA LYS A 190 3.84 21.26 -30.89
C LYS A 190 5.25 21.39 -31.51
N PRO A 191 6.11 20.36 -31.45
CA PRO A 191 6.21 19.51 -32.63
C PRO A 191 6.51 18.02 -32.37
N TYR A 192 6.33 17.28 -33.47
CA TYR A 192 6.46 15.86 -33.79
C TYR A 192 7.72 15.13 -33.29
N SER A 193 7.59 13.83 -32.99
CA SER A 193 8.67 12.86 -33.19
C SER A 193 8.12 11.47 -33.54
N HIS A 194 8.83 10.81 -34.46
CA HIS A 194 8.47 9.59 -35.18
C HIS A 194 8.43 8.33 -34.30
N CYS A 195 7.36 7.53 -34.43
CA CYS A 195 7.35 6.12 -34.04
C CYS A 195 7.86 5.27 -35.21
N ILE A 196 8.96 4.53 -34.99
CA ILE A 196 9.36 3.40 -35.83
C ILE A 196 8.95 2.14 -35.07
N ASN A 197 7.97 1.42 -35.62
CA ASN A 197 7.63 0.06 -35.20
C ASN A 197 8.65 -0.90 -35.82
N LEU A 198 9.24 -1.77 -35.02
CA LEU A 198 9.92 -2.98 -35.49
C LEU A 198 9.47 -4.15 -34.61
N LEU A 199 8.76 -5.04 -35.30
CA LEU A 199 8.38 -6.45 -35.04
C LEU A 199 8.87 -7.10 -33.74
#